data_AF-A0A8S3HP84-F1
#
_entry.id   AF-A0A8S3HP84-F1
#
_cell.length_a   1.000
_cell.length_b   1.000
_cell.length_c   1.000
_cell.angle_alpha   90.00
_cell.angle_beta   90.00
_cell.angle_gamma   90.00
#
_symmetry.space_group_name_H-M   'P 1'
#
loop_
_entity.id
_entity.type
_entity.pdbx_description
1 polymer ?
#
loop_
_entity_poly.entity_id
_entity_poly.type
_entity_poly.pdbx_seq_one_letter_code
_entity_poly.pdbx_strand_id
1 'polypeptide(L)'
;SYGDIDYFRKRLDFTWNTEDFNGLPEYIDWLHEKGMKFITILDPAIDSDEKDYSVFDEGQKADIWIKWPARKNVQFNETGNRNMLGYVWPDGKAVFPDFFYPPAFDWWKSQIVDYHKQLKFDGIWIDMNEPANFDTNKLQPWNWNTTVFRPNSWNLFCNDSDEHLDNPPYKTAICGDYISDKTLCMIAEQTDGRGKIYTHYDVHNLYGWSETIATLPAARSIENKRSVVISRSTFPTSGSFTGHWLGDNTADWRHLKYNIIGMLEFNLFGIPYIGADICGFFH
;
A
#
# COMPACT_ATOMS: atom_id res chain seq x y z
N SER A 1 12.80 17.17 -0.62
CA SER A 1 13.23 16.03 -1.43
C SER A 1 12.35 14.84 -1.11
N TYR A 2 12.29 13.84 -1.99
CA TYR A 2 11.53 12.62 -1.77
C TYR A 2 12.36 11.41 -2.22
N GLY A 3 12.00 10.23 -1.73
CA GLY A 3 12.47 8.96 -2.27
C GLY A 3 11.26 8.12 -2.69
N ASP A 4 11.28 7.64 -3.94
CA ASP A 4 10.39 6.59 -4.45
C ASP A 4 10.98 5.20 -4.11
N ILE A 5 10.34 4.11 -4.49
CA ILE A 5 10.73 2.73 -4.14
C ILE A 5 12.15 2.33 -4.59
N ASP A 6 12.80 3.10 -5.47
CA ASP A 6 14.13 2.81 -6.01
C ASP A 6 15.22 2.69 -4.93
N TYR A 7 15.08 3.45 -3.84
CA TYR A 7 16.08 3.41 -2.77
C TYR A 7 15.88 2.25 -1.80
N PHE A 8 14.75 1.54 -1.85
CA PHE A 8 14.53 0.35 -1.04
C PHE A 8 15.39 -0.82 -1.52
N ARG A 9 15.90 -1.62 -0.58
CA ARG A 9 16.57 -2.88 -0.91
C ARG A 9 15.51 -3.83 -1.47
N LYS A 10 15.62 -4.22 -2.75
CA LYS A 10 14.65 -5.10 -3.43
C LYS A 10 13.18 -4.63 -3.29
N ARG A 11 12.95 -3.31 -3.18
CA ARG A 11 11.61 -2.72 -2.99
C ARG A 11 10.91 -3.18 -1.69
N LEU A 12 11.69 -3.56 -0.68
CA LEU A 12 11.20 -3.95 0.65
C LEU A 12 11.01 -2.72 1.52
N ASP A 13 9.79 -2.46 2.00
CA ASP A 13 9.51 -1.37 2.93
C ASP A 13 10.39 -1.43 4.19
N PHE A 14 10.65 -0.26 4.76
CA PHE A 14 11.49 -0.09 5.96
C PHE A 14 12.95 -0.54 5.77
N THR A 15 13.43 -0.60 4.53
CA THR A 15 14.84 -0.84 4.20
C THR A 15 15.39 0.28 3.31
N TRP A 16 16.69 0.24 3.03
CA TRP A 16 17.26 0.91 1.87
C TRP A 16 18.43 0.11 1.30
N ASN A 17 18.74 0.33 0.03
CA ASN A 17 19.85 -0.29 -0.65
C ASN A 17 21.16 0.43 -0.24
N THR A 18 21.96 -0.23 0.60
CA THR A 18 23.23 0.33 1.10
C THR A 18 24.35 0.36 0.06
N GLU A 19 24.17 -0.26 -1.11
CA GLU A 19 25.15 -0.22 -2.21
C GLU A 19 24.87 0.98 -3.11
N ASP A 20 23.67 1.06 -3.69
CA ASP A 20 23.30 2.11 -4.65
C ASP A 20 22.97 3.44 -3.95
N PHE A 21 22.44 3.38 -2.73
CA PHE A 21 22.09 4.54 -1.90
C PHE A 21 22.96 4.61 -0.65
N ASN A 22 24.25 4.24 -0.78
CA ASN A 22 25.23 4.44 0.26
C ASN A 22 25.32 5.94 0.64
N GLY A 23 25.28 6.26 1.93
CA GLY A 23 25.29 7.63 2.41
C GLY A 23 23.92 8.33 2.44
N LEU A 24 22.82 7.60 2.20
CA LEU A 24 21.47 8.17 2.25
C LEU A 24 21.13 8.86 3.59
N PRO A 25 21.45 8.28 4.78
CA PRO A 25 21.25 8.97 6.05
C PRO A 25 22.00 10.31 6.13
N GLU A 26 23.26 10.35 5.70
CA GLU A 26 24.09 11.56 5.69
C GLU A 26 23.56 12.61 4.71
N TYR A 27 23.01 12.18 3.57
CA TYR A 27 22.35 13.07 2.62
C TYR A 27 21.10 13.71 3.22
N ILE A 28 20.29 12.95 3.97
CA ILE A 28 19.11 13.48 4.67
C ILE A 28 19.54 14.48 5.76
N ASP A 29 20.58 14.16 6.54
CA ASP A 29 21.13 15.09 7.52
C ASP A 29 21.63 16.39 6.84
N TRP A 30 22.30 16.29 5.70
CA TRP A 30 22.70 17.45 4.90
C TRP A 30 21.49 18.26 4.40
N LEU A 31 20.41 17.62 3.94
CA LEU A 31 19.17 18.33 3.57
C LEU A 31 18.62 19.12 4.76
N HIS A 32 18.61 18.52 5.96
CA HIS A 32 18.16 19.19 7.18
C HIS A 32 19.03 20.37 7.57
N GLU A 33 20.37 20.27 7.42
CA GLU A 33 21.28 21.40 7.61
C GLU A 33 21.00 22.58 6.66
N LYS A 34 20.43 22.31 5.48
CA LYS A 34 19.97 23.33 4.53
C LYS A 34 18.54 23.82 4.78
N GLY A 35 17.89 23.35 5.86
CA GLY A 35 16.51 23.68 6.17
C GLY A 35 15.48 22.99 5.27
N MET A 36 15.89 21.96 4.52
CA MET A 36 15.03 21.17 3.65
C MET A 36 14.38 20.02 4.44
N LYS A 37 13.45 19.33 3.77
CA LYS A 37 12.69 18.20 4.29
C LYS A 37 12.79 17.00 3.36
N PHE A 38 12.69 15.80 3.93
CA PHE A 38 12.68 14.53 3.20
C PHE A 38 11.37 13.78 3.46
N ILE A 39 10.71 13.30 2.39
CA ILE A 39 9.51 12.47 2.48
C ILE A 39 9.85 11.07 1.97
N THR A 40 9.54 10.04 2.76
CA THR A 40 9.68 8.62 2.41
C THR A 40 8.39 8.12 1.81
N ILE A 41 8.44 7.36 0.72
CA ILE A 41 7.32 6.50 0.34
C ILE A 41 7.24 5.30 1.30
N LEU A 42 6.07 4.69 1.45
CA LEU A 42 5.84 3.37 2.02
C LEU A 42 4.66 2.72 1.29
N ASP A 43 4.78 1.45 0.95
CA ASP A 43 3.68 0.66 0.43
C ASP A 43 3.07 -0.21 1.55
N PRO A 44 1.80 -0.62 1.44
CA PRO A 44 1.21 -1.52 2.44
C PRO A 44 1.63 -2.98 2.23
N ALA A 45 2.12 -3.35 1.04
CA ALA A 45 2.37 -4.72 0.66
C ALA A 45 3.76 -5.19 1.15
N ILE A 46 3.78 -6.12 2.10
CA ILE A 46 5.00 -6.59 2.76
C ILE A 46 5.44 -7.93 2.16
N ASP A 47 6.68 -8.01 1.69
CA ASP A 47 7.25 -9.25 1.14
C ASP A 47 7.26 -10.39 2.19
N SER A 48 6.82 -11.58 1.79
CA SER A 48 6.72 -12.76 2.65
C SER A 48 7.81 -13.82 2.41
N ASP A 49 8.66 -13.63 1.41
CA ASP A 49 9.59 -14.64 0.92
C ASP A 49 11.06 -14.32 1.26
N GLU A 50 11.39 -13.04 1.49
CA GLU A 50 12.72 -12.59 1.87
C GLU A 50 13.06 -13.06 3.31
N LYS A 51 14.11 -13.89 3.43
CA LYS A 51 14.48 -14.53 4.70
C LYS A 51 15.01 -13.56 5.76
N ASP A 52 15.75 -12.55 5.34
CA ASP A 52 16.38 -11.57 6.23
C ASP A 52 15.51 -10.30 6.27
N TYR A 53 14.25 -10.46 6.65
CA TYR A 53 13.26 -9.37 6.68
C TYR A 53 12.34 -9.45 7.91
N SER A 54 12.78 -8.81 8.99
CA SER A 54 12.08 -8.86 10.29
C SER A 54 10.70 -8.22 10.28
N VAL A 55 10.45 -7.27 9.37
CA VAL A 55 9.17 -6.58 9.19
C VAL A 55 8.04 -7.60 8.99
N PHE A 56 8.24 -8.56 8.09
CA PHE A 56 7.31 -9.67 7.86
C PHE A 56 7.20 -10.60 9.07
N ASP A 57 8.33 -11.02 9.64
CA ASP A 57 8.32 -11.93 10.80
C ASP A 57 7.55 -11.36 11.99
N GLU A 58 7.69 -10.07 12.26
CA GLU A 58 7.00 -9.37 13.36
C GLU A 58 5.50 -9.27 13.09
N GLY A 59 5.09 -8.92 11.88
CA GLY A 59 3.67 -8.90 11.52
C GLY A 59 3.06 -10.30 11.52
N GLN A 60 3.82 -11.32 11.10
CA GLN A 60 3.40 -12.72 11.15
C GLN A 60 3.20 -13.21 12.59
N LYS A 61 4.08 -12.81 13.53
CA LYS A 61 3.93 -13.10 14.96
C LYS A 61 2.70 -12.41 15.56
N ALA A 62 2.36 -11.21 15.08
CA ALA A 62 1.18 -10.47 15.51
C ALA A 62 -0.12 -10.93 14.82
N ASP A 63 -0.03 -11.81 13.82
CA ASP A 63 -1.15 -12.38 13.06
C ASP A 63 -2.03 -11.31 12.39
N ILE A 64 -1.40 -10.24 11.87
CA ILE A 64 -2.07 -9.01 11.42
C ILE A 64 -2.45 -8.96 9.93
N TRP A 65 -2.16 -10.02 9.18
CA TRP A 65 -2.38 -10.01 7.74
C TRP A 65 -3.85 -10.24 7.38
N ILE A 66 -4.27 -9.69 6.24
CA ILE A 66 -5.53 -10.06 5.58
C ILE A 66 -5.50 -11.55 5.22
N LYS A 67 -6.60 -12.27 5.46
CA LYS A 67 -6.65 -13.74 5.37
C LYS A 67 -7.73 -14.24 4.41
N TRP A 68 -7.52 -15.42 3.86
CA TRP A 68 -8.58 -16.27 3.35
C TRP A 68 -9.53 -16.70 4.48
N PRO A 69 -10.84 -16.84 4.21
CA PRO A 69 -11.76 -17.41 5.17
C PRO A 69 -11.41 -18.87 5.48
N ALA A 70 -11.60 -19.29 6.73
CA ALA A 70 -11.23 -20.63 7.17
C ALA A 70 -11.94 -21.75 6.38
N ARG A 71 -13.15 -21.47 5.91
CA ARG A 71 -13.97 -22.39 5.11
C ARG A 71 -13.53 -22.49 3.64
N LYS A 72 -12.77 -21.52 3.14
CA LYS A 72 -12.40 -21.42 1.71
C LYS A 72 -11.04 -20.77 1.57
N ASN A 73 -10.00 -21.60 1.73
CA ASN A 73 -8.63 -21.20 1.47
C ASN A 73 -8.08 -22.03 0.30
N VAL A 74 -8.22 -21.47 -0.90
CA VAL A 74 -7.84 -22.13 -2.16
C VAL A 74 -6.33 -22.19 -2.38
N GLN A 75 -5.56 -21.39 -1.62
CA GLN A 75 -4.11 -21.25 -1.79
C GLN A 75 -3.34 -21.54 -0.49
N PHE A 76 -3.94 -22.26 0.47
CA PHE A 76 -3.31 -22.63 1.76
C PHE A 76 -1.96 -23.32 1.59
N ASN A 77 -1.80 -24.13 0.54
CA ASN A 77 -0.57 -24.89 0.27
C ASN A 77 0.64 -24.00 -0.02
N GLU A 78 0.43 -22.70 -0.29
CA GLU A 78 1.49 -21.77 -0.66
C GLU A 78 2.21 -21.17 0.56
N THR A 79 1.48 -20.89 1.65
CA THR A 79 2.03 -20.29 2.87
C THR A 79 2.01 -21.22 4.08
N GLY A 80 1.24 -22.31 4.02
CA GLY A 80 0.93 -23.14 5.18
C GLY A 80 0.04 -22.44 6.22
N ASN A 81 -0.55 -21.28 5.87
CA ASN A 81 -1.44 -20.52 6.74
C ASN A 81 -2.58 -19.87 5.94
N ARG A 82 -3.39 -19.02 6.58
CA ARG A 82 -4.53 -18.35 5.93
C ARG A 82 -4.22 -17.00 5.29
N ASN A 83 -2.99 -16.49 5.36
CA ASN A 83 -2.70 -15.18 4.81
C ASN A 83 -3.05 -15.15 3.31
N MET A 84 -3.74 -14.10 2.89
CA MET A 84 -3.95 -13.86 1.48
C MET A 84 -2.69 -13.21 0.92
N LEU A 85 -2.10 -13.90 -0.06
CA LEU A 85 -0.92 -13.44 -0.75
C LEU A 85 -1.29 -12.65 -2.01
N GLY A 86 -0.38 -11.80 -2.44
CA GLY A 86 -0.44 -11.08 -3.70
C GLY A 86 0.95 -10.78 -4.25
N TYR A 87 1.01 -9.83 -5.18
CA TYR A 87 2.24 -9.29 -5.76
C TYR A 87 2.11 -7.78 -5.92
N VAL A 88 3.16 -7.06 -5.54
CA VAL A 88 3.31 -5.63 -5.83
C VAL A 88 4.76 -5.40 -6.28
N TRP A 89 5.46 -4.44 -5.68
CA TRP A 89 6.81 -4.05 -6.05
C TRP A 89 7.92 -5.00 -5.57
N PRO A 90 7.87 -5.59 -4.36
CA PRO A 90 8.86 -6.58 -3.95
C PRO A 90 9.00 -7.74 -4.95
N ASP A 91 10.18 -8.36 -4.98
CA ASP A 91 10.46 -9.46 -5.91
C ASP A 91 9.66 -10.74 -5.56
N GLY A 92 9.37 -10.94 -4.26
CA GLY A 92 8.64 -12.07 -3.69
C GLY A 92 7.12 -11.82 -3.59
N LYS A 93 6.41 -12.82 -3.07
CA LYS A 93 4.98 -12.69 -2.76
C LYS A 93 4.79 -11.68 -1.62
N ALA A 94 3.67 -11.00 -1.60
CA ALA A 94 3.37 -9.99 -0.59
C ALA A 94 2.13 -10.36 0.25
N VAL A 95 2.17 -10.03 1.54
CA VAL A 95 1.01 -9.98 2.44
C VAL A 95 0.58 -8.54 2.66
N PHE A 96 -0.67 -8.36 3.10
CA PHE A 96 -1.27 -7.05 3.29
C PHE A 96 -1.72 -6.90 4.76
N PRO A 97 -1.28 -5.88 5.50
CA PRO A 97 -1.75 -5.59 6.85
C PRO A 97 -3.25 -5.31 6.84
N ASP A 98 -3.97 -5.84 7.82
CA ASP A 98 -5.35 -5.47 8.12
C ASP A 98 -5.37 -4.25 9.05
N PHE A 99 -5.44 -3.05 8.48
CA PHE A 99 -5.44 -1.81 9.26
C PHE A 99 -6.74 -1.55 10.07
N PHE A 100 -7.76 -2.41 9.97
CA PHE A 100 -8.87 -2.41 10.93
C PHE A 100 -8.51 -3.09 12.25
N TYR A 101 -7.50 -3.97 12.23
CA TYR A 101 -7.09 -4.75 13.38
C TYR A 101 -6.07 -3.96 14.22
N PRO A 102 -6.38 -3.60 15.49
CA PRO A 102 -5.51 -2.72 16.28
C PRO A 102 -4.04 -3.17 16.41
N PRO A 103 -3.72 -4.48 16.53
CA PRO A 103 -2.32 -4.93 16.51
C PRO A 103 -1.56 -4.59 15.22
N ALA A 104 -2.24 -4.46 14.07
CA ALA A 104 -1.62 -4.01 12.82
C ALA A 104 -1.18 -2.55 12.92
N PHE A 105 -1.99 -1.70 13.57
CA PHE A 105 -1.62 -0.30 13.83
C PHE A 105 -0.40 -0.20 14.75
N ASP A 106 -0.35 -1.00 15.81
CA ASP A 106 0.79 -1.00 16.74
C ASP A 106 2.07 -1.48 16.05
N TRP A 107 1.98 -2.54 15.23
CA TRP A 107 3.08 -3.02 14.40
C TRP A 107 3.53 -1.97 13.38
N TRP A 108 2.60 -1.36 12.63
CA TRP A 108 2.94 -0.34 11.62
C TRP A 108 3.65 0.85 12.25
N LYS A 109 3.15 1.30 13.40
CA LYS A 109 3.78 2.35 14.18
C LYS A 109 5.18 1.98 14.65
N SER A 110 5.41 0.75 15.11
CA SER A 110 6.74 0.33 15.54
C SER A 110 7.72 0.32 14.37
N GLN A 111 7.30 -0.22 13.21
CA GLN A 111 8.15 -0.24 12.00
C GLN A 111 8.51 1.19 11.55
N ILE A 112 7.55 2.12 11.51
CA ILE A 112 7.80 3.53 11.18
C ILE A 112 8.79 4.18 12.15
N VAL A 113 8.60 3.98 13.45
CA VAL A 113 9.48 4.57 14.48
C VAL A 113 10.89 3.99 14.42
N ASP A 114 11.03 2.69 14.22
CA ASP A 114 12.33 2.02 14.13
C ASP A 114 13.05 2.36 12.84
N TYR A 115 12.32 2.51 11.74
CA TYR A 115 12.86 2.98 10.47
C TYR A 115 13.35 4.43 10.57
N HIS A 116 12.60 5.31 11.25
CA HIS A 116 13.01 6.70 11.44
C HIS A 116 14.32 6.85 12.25
N LYS A 117 14.62 5.90 13.16
CA LYS A 117 15.90 5.91 13.88
C LYS A 117 17.10 5.76 12.94
N GLN A 118 16.89 5.17 11.76
CA GLN A 118 17.91 4.95 10.73
C GLN A 118 17.86 6.03 9.64
N LEU A 119 16.67 6.46 9.22
CA LEU A 119 16.46 7.48 8.20
C LEU A 119 15.50 8.56 8.69
N LYS A 120 15.99 9.78 8.90
CA LYS A 120 15.23 10.88 9.53
C LYS A 120 14.27 11.58 8.55
N PHE A 121 13.24 10.88 8.08
CA PHE A 121 12.22 11.48 7.21
C PHE A 121 11.26 12.40 8.00
N ASP A 122 10.74 13.43 7.34
CA ASP A 122 9.87 14.46 7.94
C ASP A 122 8.37 14.25 7.63
N GLY A 123 8.06 13.36 6.69
CA GLY A 123 6.71 13.02 6.25
C GLY A 123 6.68 11.68 5.53
N ILE A 124 5.47 11.13 5.36
CA ILE A 124 5.25 9.82 4.77
C ILE A 124 4.32 9.95 3.58
N TRP A 125 4.67 9.32 2.47
CA TRP A 125 3.82 9.12 1.31
C TRP A 125 3.41 7.64 1.30
N ILE A 126 2.14 7.35 1.61
CA ILE A 126 1.59 5.99 1.53
C ILE A 126 0.96 5.80 0.15
N ASP A 127 1.50 4.87 -0.62
CA ASP A 127 1.06 4.58 -1.98
C ASP A 127 0.57 3.14 -2.12
N MET A 128 0.03 2.78 -3.28
CA MET A 128 -0.38 1.40 -3.59
C MET A 128 -1.48 0.86 -2.67
N ASN A 129 -2.22 1.76 -2.01
CA ASN A 129 -3.10 1.45 -0.89
C ASN A 129 -4.60 1.43 -1.20
N GLU A 130 -4.96 1.07 -2.43
CA GLU A 130 -6.35 0.75 -2.77
C GLU A 130 -6.97 -0.41 -1.97
N PRO A 131 -6.31 -1.56 -1.68
CA PRO A 131 -4.91 -1.97 -1.91
C PRO A 131 -4.68 -2.49 -3.33
N ALA A 132 -3.60 -2.03 -3.96
CA ALA A 132 -3.21 -2.51 -5.27
C ALA A 132 -2.59 -3.90 -5.18
N ASN A 133 -2.98 -4.77 -6.12
CA ASN A 133 -2.35 -6.06 -6.36
C ASN A 133 -2.10 -6.24 -7.85
N PHE A 134 -0.93 -6.72 -8.24
CA PHE A 134 -0.60 -6.90 -9.65
C PHE A 134 -1.27 -8.14 -10.23
N ASP A 135 -2.22 -7.87 -11.13
CA ASP A 135 -2.83 -8.85 -12.03
C ASP A 135 -3.48 -10.06 -11.35
N THR A 136 -4.27 -9.79 -10.30
CA THR A 136 -5.26 -10.75 -9.79
C THR A 136 -6.05 -11.38 -10.92
N ASN A 137 -6.29 -12.69 -10.82
CA ASN A 137 -6.98 -13.51 -11.81
C ASN A 137 -6.24 -13.68 -13.16
N LYS A 138 -4.95 -13.30 -13.25
CA LYS A 138 -4.13 -13.55 -14.45
C LYS A 138 -2.97 -14.48 -14.14
N LEU A 139 -2.44 -15.11 -15.19
CA LEU A 139 -1.35 -16.09 -15.09
C LEU A 139 -0.03 -15.50 -14.57
N GLN A 140 0.23 -14.23 -14.85
CA GLN A 140 1.47 -13.57 -14.46
C GLN A 140 1.26 -12.06 -14.31
N PRO A 141 1.93 -11.40 -13.34
CA PRO A 141 2.03 -9.95 -13.27
C PRO A 141 2.69 -9.32 -14.50
N TRP A 142 2.23 -8.13 -14.86
CA TRP A 142 2.65 -7.35 -16.02
C TRP A 142 4.09 -6.85 -15.90
N ASN A 143 4.54 -6.63 -14.66
CA ASN A 143 5.87 -6.14 -14.33
C ASN A 143 6.93 -7.26 -14.24
N TRP A 144 6.54 -8.52 -14.42
CA TRP A 144 7.50 -9.62 -14.44
C TRP A 144 8.32 -9.62 -15.72
N ASN A 145 9.65 -9.74 -15.56
CA ASN A 145 10.55 -9.86 -16.69
C ASN A 145 10.35 -11.21 -17.39
N THR A 146 9.80 -11.20 -18.60
CA THR A 146 9.53 -12.41 -19.40
C THR A 146 10.78 -13.19 -19.81
N THR A 147 11.97 -12.63 -19.65
CA THR A 147 13.25 -13.31 -19.95
C THR A 147 13.81 -14.09 -18.76
N VAL A 148 13.28 -13.88 -17.55
CA VAL A 148 13.65 -14.64 -16.35
C VAL A 148 12.66 -15.77 -16.15
N PHE A 149 13.11 -17.01 -16.33
CA PHE A 149 12.30 -18.18 -15.99
C PHE A 149 12.05 -18.23 -14.48
N ARG A 150 10.79 -18.05 -14.07
CA ARG A 150 10.35 -18.24 -12.68
C ARG A 150 9.71 -19.63 -12.55
N PRO A 151 10.44 -20.66 -12.07
CA PRO A 151 9.84 -21.95 -11.78
C PRO A 151 8.72 -21.77 -10.76
N ASN A 152 7.56 -22.39 -11.00
CA ASN A 152 6.35 -22.26 -10.17
C ASN A 152 5.78 -20.83 -10.12
N SER A 153 5.61 -20.21 -11.29
CA SER A 153 4.83 -18.97 -11.44
C SER A 153 3.48 -19.12 -10.72
N TRP A 154 3.32 -18.37 -9.64
CA TRP A 154 2.10 -18.29 -8.86
C TRP A 154 1.48 -16.91 -9.05
N ASN A 155 0.16 -16.79 -8.91
CA ASN A 155 -0.51 -15.50 -8.80
C ASN A 155 -1.82 -15.67 -7.99
N LEU A 156 -2.37 -14.57 -7.50
CA LEU A 156 -3.63 -14.58 -6.78
C LEU A 156 -4.79 -14.88 -7.75
N PHE A 157 -5.54 -15.94 -7.46
CA PHE A 157 -6.76 -16.31 -8.19
C PHE A 157 -7.94 -16.36 -7.25
N CYS A 158 -8.95 -15.54 -7.53
CA CYS A 158 -10.16 -15.43 -6.74
C CYS A 158 -11.21 -16.40 -7.28
N ASN A 159 -11.48 -17.46 -6.52
CA ASN A 159 -12.49 -18.43 -6.90
C ASN A 159 -13.89 -17.99 -6.43
N ASP A 160 -14.63 -17.36 -7.34
CA ASP A 160 -15.92 -16.72 -7.04
C ASP A 160 -17.17 -17.59 -7.30
N SER A 161 -17.00 -18.89 -7.57
CA SER A 161 -18.10 -19.75 -8.06
C SER A 161 -19.32 -19.88 -7.12
N ASP A 162 -19.15 -19.60 -5.83
CA ASP A 162 -20.14 -19.95 -4.80
C ASP A 162 -20.83 -18.74 -4.16
N GLU A 163 -20.19 -17.56 -4.17
CA GLU A 163 -20.65 -16.38 -3.41
C GLU A 163 -20.89 -15.16 -4.28
N HIS A 164 -20.35 -15.14 -5.49
CA HIS A 164 -20.52 -14.03 -6.43
C HIS A 164 -20.07 -12.68 -5.83
N LEU A 165 -19.03 -12.67 -4.99
CA LEU A 165 -18.47 -11.45 -4.42
C LEU A 165 -17.53 -10.76 -5.42
N ASP A 166 -16.73 -11.52 -6.17
CA ASP A 166 -15.85 -10.95 -7.20
C ASP A 166 -16.64 -10.59 -8.49
N ASN A 167 -17.77 -11.24 -8.73
CA ASN A 167 -18.68 -11.02 -9.87
C ASN A 167 -20.14 -10.93 -9.41
N PRO A 168 -20.54 -9.84 -8.73
CA PRO A 168 -21.89 -9.72 -8.17
C PRO A 168 -22.96 -9.64 -9.27
N PRO A 169 -24.22 -10.00 -8.94
CA PRO A 169 -25.32 -9.99 -9.90
C PRO A 169 -25.54 -8.62 -10.58
N TYR A 170 -25.22 -7.54 -9.87
CA TYR A 170 -25.22 -6.20 -10.42
C TYR A 170 -23.79 -5.70 -10.60
N LYS A 171 -23.35 -5.65 -11.85
CA LYS A 171 -22.03 -5.10 -12.21
C LYS A 171 -22.03 -3.59 -12.11
N THR A 172 -21.04 -3.05 -11.41
CA THR A 172 -20.70 -1.63 -11.44
C THR A 172 -19.83 -1.32 -12.66
N ALA A 173 -19.73 -0.04 -13.03
CA ALA A 173 -18.88 0.40 -14.15
C ALA A 173 -17.40 0.49 -13.73
N ILE A 174 -16.85 -0.63 -13.26
CA ILE A 174 -15.45 -0.77 -12.85
C ILE A 174 -14.53 -0.97 -14.06
N CYS A 175 -13.24 -0.71 -13.86
CA CYS A 175 -12.20 -1.03 -14.83
C CYS A 175 -11.73 -2.47 -14.62
N GLY A 176 -12.35 -3.42 -15.33
CA GLY A 176 -12.07 -4.85 -15.20
C GLY A 176 -13.31 -5.72 -15.49
N ASP A 177 -13.10 -7.03 -15.50
CA ASP A 177 -14.16 -8.04 -15.61
C ASP A 177 -14.71 -8.44 -14.22
N TYR A 178 -13.86 -8.37 -13.18
CA TYR A 178 -14.16 -8.73 -11.79
C TYR A 178 -13.78 -7.59 -10.83
N ILE A 179 -14.47 -7.50 -9.69
CA ILE A 179 -14.18 -6.47 -8.67
C ILE A 179 -12.80 -6.67 -8.04
N SER A 180 -12.27 -7.90 -7.99
CA SER A 180 -10.90 -8.17 -7.56
C SER A 180 -9.82 -7.84 -8.59
N ASP A 181 -10.18 -7.37 -9.79
CA ASP A 181 -9.17 -7.01 -10.77
C ASP A 181 -8.27 -5.90 -10.23
N LYS A 182 -6.97 -6.19 -10.19
CA LYS A 182 -5.91 -5.34 -9.61
C LYS A 182 -5.99 -5.11 -8.09
N THR A 183 -6.70 -5.96 -7.35
CA THR A 183 -6.75 -5.91 -5.87
C THR A 183 -6.90 -7.32 -5.27
N LEU A 184 -7.14 -7.43 -3.96
CA LEU A 184 -7.31 -8.71 -3.27
C LEU A 184 -8.65 -9.36 -3.62
N CYS A 185 -8.80 -10.65 -3.30
CA CYS A 185 -10.07 -11.33 -3.50
C CYS A 185 -11.15 -10.76 -2.59
N MET A 186 -12.36 -10.58 -3.11
CA MET A 186 -13.46 -9.96 -2.36
C MET A 186 -13.89 -10.76 -1.12
N ILE A 187 -13.60 -12.06 -1.11
CA ILE A 187 -13.87 -12.96 0.02
C ILE A 187 -12.86 -12.81 1.19
N ALA A 188 -11.78 -12.04 1.04
CA ALA A 188 -10.77 -11.94 2.09
C ALA A 188 -11.38 -11.41 3.40
N GLU A 189 -10.94 -11.96 4.53
CA GLU A 189 -11.39 -11.60 5.87
C GLU A 189 -10.48 -10.52 6.47
N GLN A 190 -11.12 -9.48 6.99
CA GLN A 190 -10.55 -8.43 7.83
C GLN A 190 -11.32 -8.37 9.16
N THR A 191 -10.77 -7.78 10.21
CA THR A 191 -11.34 -7.80 11.57
C THR A 191 -11.04 -6.53 12.35
N ASP A 192 -11.97 -6.12 13.19
CA ASP A 192 -11.73 -5.04 14.17
C ASP A 192 -11.10 -5.56 15.48
N GLY A 193 -10.83 -6.86 15.57
CA GLY A 193 -10.34 -7.53 16.77
C GLY A 193 -11.37 -7.65 17.90
N ARG A 194 -12.63 -7.24 17.68
CA ARG A 194 -13.74 -7.28 18.66
C ARG A 194 -14.77 -8.35 18.34
N GLY A 195 -14.40 -9.32 17.50
CA GLY A 195 -15.23 -10.46 17.10
C GLY A 195 -16.05 -10.23 15.84
N LYS A 196 -15.95 -9.06 15.20
CA LYS A 196 -16.57 -8.82 13.90
C LYS A 196 -15.57 -9.05 12.78
N ILE A 197 -15.95 -9.91 11.85
CA ILE A 197 -15.23 -10.16 10.61
C ILE A 197 -15.94 -9.41 9.48
N TYR A 198 -15.16 -8.74 8.64
CA TYR A 198 -15.59 -8.04 7.45
C TYR A 198 -15.05 -8.79 6.24
N THR A 199 -15.85 -8.87 5.17
CA THR A 199 -15.34 -9.30 3.88
C THR A 199 -14.67 -8.13 3.17
N HIS A 200 -13.61 -8.38 2.39
CA HIS A 200 -12.97 -7.32 1.61
C HIS A 200 -13.95 -6.68 0.64
N TYR A 201 -14.96 -7.40 0.15
CA TYR A 201 -16.10 -6.85 -0.59
C TYR A 201 -16.73 -5.62 0.09
N ASP A 202 -16.94 -5.68 1.40
CA ASP A 202 -17.60 -4.61 2.16
C ASP A 202 -16.67 -3.43 2.47
N VAL A 203 -15.36 -3.69 2.60
CA VAL A 203 -14.40 -2.73 3.17
C VAL A 203 -13.23 -2.38 2.23
N HIS A 204 -13.23 -2.85 0.97
CA HIS A 204 -12.18 -2.59 -0.01
C HIS A 204 -11.90 -1.08 -0.15
N ASN A 205 -12.94 -0.28 -0.40
CA ASN A 205 -12.85 1.18 -0.54
C ASN A 205 -12.48 1.92 0.78
N LEU A 206 -12.26 1.20 1.87
CA LEU A 206 -11.87 1.75 3.16
C LEU A 206 -10.41 1.41 3.53
N TYR A 207 -9.68 0.64 2.71
CA TYR A 207 -8.33 0.18 3.05
C TYR A 207 -7.33 1.34 3.19
N GLY A 208 -7.18 2.18 2.16
CA GLY A 208 -6.29 3.34 2.25
C GLY A 208 -6.72 4.32 3.34
N TRP A 209 -8.03 4.46 3.57
CA TRP A 209 -8.54 5.26 4.69
C TRP A 209 -8.12 4.69 6.06
N SER A 210 -8.23 3.38 6.29
CA SER A 210 -7.82 2.78 7.57
C SER A 210 -6.30 2.87 7.77
N GLU A 211 -5.52 2.75 6.70
CA GLU A 211 -4.07 3.01 6.73
C GLU A 211 -3.74 4.47 7.07
N THR A 212 -4.48 5.46 6.57
CA THR A 212 -4.23 6.88 6.92
C THR A 212 -4.42 7.14 8.41
N ILE A 213 -5.41 6.46 9.02
CA ILE A 213 -5.68 6.51 10.47
C ILE A 213 -4.53 5.87 11.24
N ALA A 214 -3.89 4.84 10.67
CA ALA A 214 -2.72 4.21 11.26
C ALA A 214 -1.43 5.05 11.09
N THR A 215 -1.26 5.71 9.95
CA THR A 215 0.01 6.32 9.58
C THR A 215 0.22 7.68 10.22
N LEU A 216 -0.78 8.55 10.25
CA LEU A 216 -0.60 9.91 10.78
C LEU A 216 -0.23 9.93 12.28
N PRO A 217 -0.88 9.15 13.17
CA PRO A 217 -0.47 9.08 14.57
C PRO A 217 0.93 8.50 14.75
N ALA A 218 1.33 7.53 13.92
CA ALA A 218 2.69 6.98 13.93
C ALA A 218 3.72 8.07 13.56
N ALA A 219 3.49 8.78 12.46
CA ALA A 219 4.34 9.87 11.99
C ALA A 219 4.47 11.00 13.03
N ARG A 220 3.38 11.36 13.70
CA ARG A 220 3.39 12.36 14.79
C ARG A 220 4.14 11.90 16.03
N SER A 221 4.18 10.60 16.30
CA SER A 221 4.82 10.05 17.50
C SER A 221 6.35 10.10 17.47
N ILE A 222 6.95 10.24 16.28
CA ILE A 222 8.41 10.27 16.09
C ILE A 222 9.02 11.53 16.73
N GLU A 223 8.54 12.72 16.33
CA GLU A 223 9.13 14.00 16.77
C GLU A 223 8.15 14.88 17.58
N ASN A 224 6.95 14.39 17.91
CA ASN A 224 5.87 15.18 18.51
C ASN A 224 5.57 16.47 17.72
N LYS A 225 5.71 16.40 16.40
CA LYS A 225 5.42 17.49 15.44
C LYS A 225 4.11 17.21 14.71
N ARG A 226 3.64 18.18 13.93
CA ARG A 226 2.43 18.05 13.10
C ARG A 226 2.51 16.86 12.12
N SER A 227 3.70 16.63 11.54
CA SER A 227 3.99 15.73 10.42
C SER A 227 3.04 15.92 9.21
N VAL A 228 3.27 15.17 8.13
CA VAL A 228 2.41 15.14 6.95
C VAL A 228 2.34 13.71 6.41
N VAL A 229 1.14 13.29 6.00
CA VAL A 229 0.91 12.03 5.29
C VAL A 229 0.23 12.37 3.97
N ILE A 230 0.73 11.82 2.87
CA ILE A 230 0.13 11.90 1.54
C ILE A 230 -0.33 10.49 1.15
N SER A 231 -1.58 10.31 0.75
CA SER A 231 -2.16 9.00 0.44
C SER A 231 -2.83 8.94 -0.93
N ARG A 232 -2.73 7.80 -1.62
CA ARG A 232 -3.39 7.61 -2.91
C ARG A 232 -4.88 7.32 -2.74
N SER A 233 -5.21 6.23 -2.07
CA SER A 233 -6.60 5.85 -1.85
C SER A 233 -7.24 6.67 -0.73
N THR A 234 -8.46 7.16 -0.97
CA THR A 234 -9.18 8.01 -0.02
C THR A 234 -10.66 7.62 0.08
N PHE A 235 -11.25 7.90 1.24
CA PHE A 235 -12.67 7.78 1.52
C PHE A 235 -13.16 9.07 2.20
N PRO A 236 -14.46 9.43 2.21
CA PRO A 236 -14.95 10.54 3.02
C PRO A 236 -14.37 10.51 4.43
N THR A 237 -13.89 11.67 4.90
CA THR A 237 -13.10 11.90 6.14
C THR A 237 -11.58 11.72 6.04
N SER A 238 -11.01 11.11 4.99
CA SER A 238 -9.55 10.96 4.82
C SER A 238 -8.78 12.28 4.98
N GLY A 239 -9.35 13.42 4.54
CA GLY A 239 -8.72 14.74 4.67
C GLY A 239 -8.42 15.21 6.09
N SER A 240 -8.96 14.52 7.11
CA SER A 240 -8.61 14.75 8.52
C SER A 240 -7.25 14.16 8.90
N PHE A 241 -6.77 13.19 8.11
CA PHE A 241 -5.57 12.39 8.40
C PHE A 241 -4.48 12.54 7.34
N THR A 242 -4.83 12.92 6.12
CA THR A 242 -3.89 12.92 4.99
C THR A 242 -4.21 14.03 3.97
N GLY A 243 -3.20 14.42 3.19
CA GLY A 243 -3.41 15.02 1.87
C GLY A 243 -3.48 13.97 0.78
N HIS A 244 -3.68 14.41 -0.46
CA HIS A 244 -3.79 13.52 -1.61
C HIS A 244 -3.07 14.13 -2.82
N TRP A 245 -2.73 13.32 -3.80
CA TRP A 245 -2.31 13.78 -5.14
C TRP A 245 -3.14 13.01 -6.16
N LEU A 246 -3.43 13.63 -7.31
CA LEU A 246 -4.34 13.09 -8.32
C LEU A 246 -3.83 11.83 -9.07
N GLY A 247 -2.77 11.19 -8.58
CA GLY A 247 -2.20 9.97 -9.13
C GLY A 247 -1.44 10.19 -10.44
N ASP A 248 -1.10 9.06 -11.04
CA ASP A 248 -0.18 8.94 -12.17
C ASP A 248 -0.73 9.59 -13.46
N ASN A 249 -0.54 10.90 -13.57
CA ASN A 249 -0.96 11.68 -14.73
C ASN A 249 0.04 11.52 -15.91
N THR A 250 -0.34 11.98 -17.10
CA THR A 250 0.51 11.95 -18.30
C THR A 250 0.99 13.35 -18.64
N ALA A 251 2.21 13.47 -19.17
CA ALA A 251 2.85 14.69 -19.66
C ALA A 251 2.19 15.22 -20.96
N ASP A 252 0.91 15.54 -20.87
CA ASP A 252 0.07 16.03 -21.97
C ASP A 252 -0.81 17.19 -21.50
N TRP A 253 -1.05 18.14 -22.41
CA TRP A 253 -1.81 19.36 -22.17
C TRP A 253 -3.22 19.13 -21.65
N ARG A 254 -3.85 17.99 -21.99
CA ARG A 254 -5.17 17.63 -21.47
C ARG A 254 -5.14 17.41 -19.96
N HIS A 255 -4.08 16.78 -19.43
CA HIS A 255 -3.95 16.52 -18.00
C HIS A 255 -3.80 17.81 -17.20
N LEU A 256 -3.18 18.85 -17.74
CA LEU A 256 -3.16 20.17 -17.08
C LEU A 256 -4.58 20.68 -16.77
N LYS A 257 -5.53 20.51 -17.70
CA LYS A 257 -6.93 20.88 -17.49
C LYS A 257 -7.62 19.96 -16.47
N TYR A 258 -7.41 18.65 -16.58
CA TYR A 258 -8.04 17.68 -15.68
C TYR A 258 -7.56 17.83 -14.23
N ASN A 259 -6.28 18.18 -14.03
CA ASN A 259 -5.71 18.42 -12.71
C ASN A 259 -6.44 19.57 -11.97
N ILE A 260 -6.83 20.64 -12.69
CA ILE A 260 -7.60 21.75 -12.09
C ILE A 260 -8.97 21.26 -11.61
N ILE A 261 -9.64 20.42 -12.40
CA ILE A 261 -10.95 19.85 -12.05
C ILE A 261 -10.81 18.97 -10.81
N GLY A 262 -9.88 18.02 -10.82
CA GLY A 262 -9.65 17.12 -9.70
C GLY A 262 -9.34 17.87 -8.40
N MET A 263 -8.46 18.89 -8.44
CA MET A 263 -8.17 19.69 -7.25
C MET A 263 -9.43 20.38 -6.68
N LEU A 264 -10.32 20.89 -7.53
CA LEU A 264 -11.58 21.53 -7.08
C LEU A 264 -12.55 20.50 -6.48
N GLU A 265 -12.66 19.32 -7.07
CA GLU A 265 -13.48 18.22 -6.56
C GLU A 265 -13.01 17.77 -5.16
N PHE A 266 -11.70 17.59 -4.96
CA PHE A 266 -11.15 17.20 -3.66
C PHE A 266 -11.33 18.26 -2.57
N ASN A 267 -11.40 19.55 -2.93
CA ASN A 267 -11.82 20.59 -1.99
C ASN A 267 -13.28 20.38 -1.53
N LEU A 268 -14.18 19.95 -2.42
CA LEU A 268 -15.55 19.58 -2.04
C LEU A 268 -15.60 18.30 -1.20
N PHE A 269 -14.70 17.35 -1.46
CA PHE A 269 -14.56 16.11 -0.68
C PHE A 269 -13.92 16.32 0.70
N GLY A 270 -13.49 17.54 1.03
CA GLY A 270 -12.89 17.89 2.32
C GLY A 270 -11.41 17.52 2.45
N ILE A 271 -10.68 17.46 1.33
CA ILE A 271 -9.24 17.17 1.27
C ILE A 271 -8.54 18.38 0.63
N PRO A 272 -8.19 19.41 1.42
CA PRO A 272 -7.68 20.67 0.87
C PRO A 272 -6.19 20.63 0.51
N TYR A 273 -5.42 19.70 1.07
CA TYR A 273 -4.01 19.50 0.70
C TYR A 273 -3.94 18.52 -0.48
N ILE A 274 -4.16 19.07 -1.67
CA ILE A 274 -4.29 18.34 -2.94
C ILE A 274 -3.40 18.95 -4.02
N GLY A 275 -2.86 18.11 -4.88
CA GLY A 275 -2.08 18.53 -6.05
C GLY A 275 -2.03 17.45 -7.12
N ALA A 276 -1.23 17.67 -8.15
CA ALA A 276 -0.92 16.69 -9.20
C ALA A 276 0.57 16.75 -9.53
N ASP A 277 1.10 15.69 -10.14
CA ASP A 277 2.51 15.66 -10.53
C ASP A 277 2.77 16.69 -11.61
N ILE A 278 3.62 17.67 -11.26
CA ILE A 278 3.98 18.78 -12.13
C ILE A 278 4.83 18.24 -13.28
N CYS A 279 4.58 18.73 -14.49
CA CYS A 279 5.17 18.27 -15.76
C CYS A 279 4.68 16.91 -16.27
N GLY A 280 3.89 16.16 -15.50
CA GLY A 280 3.37 14.85 -15.89
C GLY A 280 4.28 13.69 -15.46
N PHE A 281 3.69 12.62 -14.93
CA PHE A 281 4.40 11.42 -14.48
C PHE A 281 4.77 10.50 -15.65
N PHE A 282 3.77 10.05 -16.42
CA PHE A 282 3.98 9.24 -17.62
C PHE A 282 4.28 10.09 -18.86
N HIS A 283 5.01 9.52 -19.83
CA HIS A 283 5.33 10.13 -21.13
C HIS A 283 4.51 9.52 -22.27
#